data_AF-A0A0F6P9D0-F1
#
_entry.id   AF-A0A0F6P9D0-F1
#
_cell.length_a   1.000
_cell.length_b   1.000
_cell.length_c   1.000
_cell.angle_alpha   90.00
_cell.angle_beta   90.00
_cell.angle_gamma   90.00
#
_symmetry.space_group_name_H-M   'P 1'
#
loop_
_entity.id
_entity.type
_entity.pdbx_description
1 polymer ?
#
loop_
_entity_poly.entity_id
_entity_poly.type
_entity_poly.pdbx_seq_one_letter_code
_entity_poly.pdbx_strand_id
1 'polypeptide(L)'
;MRITSQLICQAADLLNGFVGFNRKTGQHIVRFSEDSFGMDVADDNITPTSEFVWQAGAADTMTLKRELIQLLLDQNIDDRLNITEPLRVYMRRQDVPEISAVRRCVN
;
A
#
# COMPACT_ATOMS: atom_id res chain seq x y z
N MET A 1 2.21 -23.19 6.65
CA MET A 1 3.25 -22.20 6.27
C MET A 1 3.36 -21.15 7.36
N ARG A 2 4.57 -20.84 7.86
CA ARG A 2 4.78 -19.72 8.79
C ARG A 2 5.00 -18.45 7.96
N ILE A 3 3.95 -17.67 7.77
CA ILE A 3 4.08 -16.31 7.23
C ILE A 3 4.85 -15.49 8.29
N THR A 4 6.05 -15.03 7.94
CA THR A 4 6.89 -14.17 8.78
C THR A 4 6.65 -12.70 8.44
N SER A 5 6.93 -11.80 9.37
CA SER A 5 6.88 -10.35 9.15
C SER A 5 7.68 -9.92 7.92
N GLN A 6 8.85 -10.52 7.68
CA GLN A 6 9.66 -10.27 6.49
C GLN A 6 8.93 -10.61 5.18
N LEU A 7 8.20 -11.72 5.12
CA LEU A 7 7.42 -12.08 3.92
C LEU A 7 6.28 -11.10 3.67
N ILE A 8 5.67 -10.57 4.73
CA ILE A 8 4.62 -9.54 4.62
C ILE A 8 5.21 -8.23 4.11
N CYS A 9 6.38 -7.81 4.61
CA CYS A 9 7.10 -6.64 4.11
C CYS A 9 7.45 -6.78 2.62
N GLN A 10 8.00 -7.94 2.21
CA GLN A 10 8.30 -8.21 0.81
C GLN A 10 7.02 -8.20 -0.05
N ALA A 11 5.95 -8.79 0.44
CA ALA A 11 4.66 -8.77 -0.26
C ALA A 11 4.09 -7.37 -0.44
N ALA A 12 4.25 -6.50 0.56
CA ALA A 12 3.86 -5.08 0.47
C ALA A 12 4.71 -4.32 -0.55
N ASP A 13 6.01 -4.62 -0.64
CA ASP A 13 6.91 -4.01 -1.63
C ASP A 13 6.61 -4.47 -3.07
N LEU A 14 6.16 -5.71 -3.24
CA LEU A 14 5.76 -6.29 -4.51
C LEU A 14 4.39 -5.80 -5.02
N LEU A 15 3.72 -4.89 -4.29
CA LEU A 15 2.45 -4.32 -4.73
C LEU A 15 2.64 -3.50 -6.01
N ASN A 16 1.86 -3.82 -7.03
CA ASN A 16 1.93 -3.14 -8.31
C ASN A 16 0.79 -2.14 -8.45
N GLY A 17 1.11 -0.90 -8.78
CA GLY A 17 0.13 0.14 -9.06
C GLY A 17 0.40 1.43 -8.30
N PHE A 18 -0.53 2.35 -8.49
CA PHE A 18 -0.47 3.72 -8.02
C PHE A 18 -1.81 4.08 -7.41
N VAL A 19 -1.78 4.77 -6.28
CA VAL A 19 -2.93 5.35 -5.61
C VAL A 19 -2.90 6.84 -5.86
N GLY A 20 -3.95 7.36 -6.48
CA GLY A 20 -4.16 8.78 -6.71
C GLY A 20 -5.30 9.30 -5.86
N PHE A 21 -5.10 10.41 -5.16
CA PHE A 21 -6.19 11.05 -4.43
C PHE A 21 -7.00 11.99 -5.33
N ASN A 22 -8.25 11.62 -5.61
CA ASN A 22 -9.16 12.42 -6.40
C ASN A 22 -9.80 13.52 -5.54
N ARG A 23 -9.42 14.77 -5.79
CA ARG A 23 -9.95 15.94 -5.06
C ARG A 23 -11.42 16.24 -5.39
N LYS A 24 -11.92 15.86 -6.56
CA LYS A 24 -13.32 16.11 -6.95
C LYS A 24 -14.30 15.21 -6.21
N THR A 25 -13.92 13.96 -5.99
CA THR A 25 -14.76 12.97 -5.28
C THR A 25 -14.35 12.75 -3.84
N GLY A 26 -13.17 13.23 -3.43
CA GLY A 26 -12.62 13.00 -2.09
C GLY A 26 -12.22 11.55 -1.83
N GLN A 27 -12.02 10.76 -2.89
CA GLN A 27 -11.77 9.31 -2.80
C GLN A 27 -10.39 8.96 -3.36
N HIS A 28 -9.80 7.90 -2.82
CA HIS A 28 -8.58 7.32 -3.36
C HIS A 28 -8.93 6.39 -4.53
N ILE A 29 -8.25 6.57 -5.65
CA ILE A 29 -8.43 5.77 -6.85
C ILE A 29 -7.14 5.02 -7.12
N VAL A 30 -7.24 3.74 -7.42
CA VAL A 30 -6.06 2.93 -7.78
C VAL A 30 -6.00 2.72 -9.29
N ARG A 31 -4.83 2.96 -9.86
CA ARG A 31 -4.51 2.74 -11.28
C ARG A 31 -3.14 2.10 -11.45
N PHE A 32 -2.93 1.45 -12.58
CA PHE A 32 -1.67 0.78 -12.91
C PHE A 32 -0.75 1.62 -13.79
N SER A 33 -1.19 2.83 -14.13
CA SER A 33 -0.46 3.76 -14.97
C SER A 33 -0.77 5.18 -14.52
N GLU A 34 0.28 5.99 -14.40
CA GLU A 34 0.18 7.40 -14.03
C GLU A 34 -0.66 8.16 -15.08
N ASP A 35 -0.46 7.88 -16.36
CA ASP A 35 -1.26 8.42 -17.46
C ASP A 35 -2.77 8.09 -17.38
N SER A 36 -3.16 7.04 -16.66
CA SER A 36 -4.57 6.65 -16.54
C SER A 36 -5.37 7.51 -15.56
N PHE A 37 -4.71 8.34 -14.75
CA PHE A 37 -5.39 9.27 -13.86
C PHE A 37 -5.97 10.50 -14.59
N GLY A 38 -5.40 10.85 -15.75
CA GLY A 38 -5.87 11.96 -16.57
C GLY A 38 -5.89 13.29 -15.82
N MET A 39 -6.93 14.11 -16.06
CA MET A 39 -7.07 15.42 -15.41
C MET A 39 -7.76 15.37 -14.03
N ASP A 40 -8.06 14.18 -13.51
CA ASP A 40 -8.90 14.03 -12.31
C ASP A 40 -8.10 13.91 -11.01
N VAL A 41 -6.84 13.50 -11.11
CA VAL A 41 -5.88 13.45 -10.01
C VAL A 41 -4.67 14.31 -10.41
N ALA A 42 -4.22 15.16 -9.50
CA ALA A 42 -2.97 15.89 -9.70
C ALA A 42 -1.80 14.92 -9.60
N ASP A 43 -0.85 14.99 -10.53
CA ASP A 43 0.35 14.16 -10.60
C ASP A 43 1.12 14.13 -9.25
N ASP A 44 1.14 15.29 -8.58
CA ASP A 44 1.75 15.52 -7.26
C ASP A 44 1.12 14.69 -6.10
N ASN A 45 -0.06 14.11 -6.32
CA ASN A 45 -0.82 13.31 -5.35
C ASN A 45 -0.89 11.82 -5.73
N ILE A 46 -0.05 11.36 -6.65
CA ILE A 46 0.07 9.95 -7.01
C ILE A 46 1.16 9.31 -6.15
N THR A 47 0.82 8.23 -5.46
CA THR A 47 1.76 7.47 -4.62
C THR A 47 1.73 6.01 -5.01
N PRO A 48 2.87 5.34 -5.24
CA PRO A 48 2.86 3.91 -5.55
C PRO A 48 2.22 3.11 -4.42
N THR A 49 1.44 2.08 -4.76
CA THR A 49 0.71 1.26 -3.77
C THR A 49 1.64 0.61 -2.76
N SER A 50 2.86 0.30 -3.20
CA SER A 50 3.91 -0.25 -2.36
C SER A 50 4.35 0.72 -1.27
N GLU A 51 4.40 2.03 -1.52
CA GLU A 51 4.67 3.08 -0.53
C GLU A 51 3.40 3.51 0.22
N PHE A 52 2.26 3.54 -0.45
CA PHE A 52 0.99 4.00 0.12
C PHE A 52 0.58 3.18 1.35
N VAL A 53 0.88 1.88 1.40
CA VAL A 53 0.58 1.05 2.58
C VAL A 53 1.50 1.33 3.78
N TRP A 54 2.60 2.04 3.57
CA TRP A 54 3.56 2.43 4.60
C TRP A 54 3.30 3.86 5.06
N GLN A 55 2.98 3.99 6.34
CA GLN A 55 2.90 5.30 6.98
C GLN A 55 4.27 5.67 7.56
N ALA A 56 4.82 6.80 7.11
CA ALA A 56 6.01 7.38 7.73
C ALA A 56 5.72 7.69 9.21
N GLY A 57 6.53 7.11 10.09
CA GLY A 57 6.51 7.32 11.53
C GLY A 57 7.66 8.20 12.00
N ALA A 58 8.02 8.07 13.27
CA ALA A 58 9.14 8.83 13.84
C ALA A 58 10.49 8.24 13.41
N ALA A 59 11.46 9.11 13.13
CA ALA A 59 12.87 8.77 12.94
C ALA A 59 13.14 7.67 11.88
N ASP A 60 12.73 7.90 10.62
CA ASP A 60 13.08 7.04 9.46
C ASP A 60 12.44 5.63 9.50
N THR A 61 11.44 5.45 10.37
CA THR A 61 10.65 4.22 10.43
C THR A 61 9.36 4.38 9.64
N MET A 62 9.00 3.34 8.90
CA MET A 62 7.74 3.23 8.18
C MET A 62 6.94 2.09 8.80
N THR A 63 5.67 2.33 9.09
CA THR A 63 4.78 1.33 9.67
C THR A 63 3.71 0.94 8.68
N LEU A 64 3.55 -0.36 8.46
CA LEU A 64 2.58 -0.95 7.55
C LEU A 64 1.16 -0.83 8.14
N LYS A 65 0.41 0.17 7.67
CA LYS A 65 -0.93 0.47 8.17
C LYS A 65 -1.96 -0.45 7.52
N ARG A 66 -2.75 -1.11 8.38
CA ARG A 66 -3.79 -2.02 7.92
C ARG A 66 -4.94 -1.32 7.21
N GLU A 67 -5.27 -0.10 7.66
CA GLU A 67 -6.32 0.72 7.07
C GLU A 67 -6.03 1.03 5.59
N LEU A 68 -4.76 1.28 5.26
CA LEU A 68 -4.32 1.56 3.88
C LEU A 68 -4.39 0.29 3.02
N ILE A 69 -4.03 -0.87 3.57
CA ILE A 69 -4.19 -2.16 2.88
C ILE A 69 -5.66 -2.49 2.67
N GLN A 70 -6.53 -2.21 3.64
CA GLN A 70 -7.98 -2.38 3.50
C GLN A 70 -8.52 -1.53 2.36
N LEU A 71 -8.04 -0.29 2.20
CA LEU A 71 -8.41 0.56 1.07
C LEU A 71 -8.06 -0.09 -0.27
N LEU A 72 -6.87 -0.69 -0.38
CA LEU A 72 -6.46 -1.41 -1.60
C LEU A 72 -7.32 -2.65 -1.86
N LEU A 73 -7.69 -3.38 -0.82
CA LEU A 73 -8.57 -4.55 -0.92
C LEU A 73 -10.00 -4.17 -1.34
N ASP A 74 -10.49 -3.03 -0.86
CA ASP A 74 -11.82 -2.51 -1.21
C ASP A 74 -11.97 -2.25 -2.71
N GLN A 75 -10.87 -1.89 -3.39
CA GLN A 75 -10.85 -1.72 -4.85
C GLN A 75 -11.12 -3.02 -5.63
N ASN A 76 -11.11 -4.21 -4.98
CA ASN A 76 -11.39 -5.51 -5.58
C ASN A 76 -10.49 -5.84 -6.81
N ILE A 77 -9.24 -5.37 -6.80
CA ILE A 77 -8.25 -5.55 -7.89
C ILE A 77 -6.99 -6.26 -7.37
N ASP A 78 -7.15 -7.20 -6.46
CA ASP A 78 -6.06 -7.89 -5.75
C ASP A 78 -5.04 -8.54 -6.70
N ASP A 79 -5.52 -9.17 -7.77
CA ASP A 79 -4.70 -9.91 -8.73
C ASP A 79 -3.75 -8.97 -9.47
N ARG A 80 -4.27 -7.84 -9.94
CA ARG A 80 -3.44 -6.82 -10.60
C ARG A 80 -2.54 -6.09 -9.62
N LEU A 81 -3.02 -5.81 -8.40
CA LEU A 81 -2.21 -5.20 -7.34
C LEU A 81 -1.09 -6.11 -6.85
N ASN A 82 -1.07 -7.38 -7.28
CA ASN A 82 -0.15 -8.40 -6.81
C ASN A 82 -0.23 -8.61 -5.28
N ILE A 83 -1.46 -8.55 -4.73
CA ILE A 83 -1.71 -8.83 -3.31
C ILE A 83 -1.56 -10.33 -3.06
N THR A 84 -0.36 -10.72 -2.61
CA THR A 84 -0.03 -12.11 -2.34
C THR A 84 -0.61 -12.61 -1.01
N GLU A 85 -0.64 -13.94 -0.84
CA GLU A 85 -1.15 -14.61 0.34
C GLU A 85 -0.61 -14.10 1.71
N PRO A 86 0.69 -13.81 1.90
CA PRO A 86 1.19 -13.22 3.15
C PRO A 86 0.47 -11.93 3.56
N LEU A 87 0.17 -11.03 2.62
CA LEU A 87 -0.55 -9.78 2.91
C LEU A 87 -2.00 -10.06 3.33
N ARG A 88 -2.66 -11.01 2.65
CA ARG A 88 -4.02 -11.45 3.01
C ARG A 88 -4.07 -12.11 4.38
N VAL A 89 -3.07 -12.93 4.71
CA VAL A 89 -2.95 -13.56 6.03
C VAL A 89 -2.71 -12.50 7.11
N TYR A 90 -1.90 -11.47 6.84
CA TYR A 90 -1.72 -10.34 7.74
C TYR A 90 -3.02 -9.58 8.02
N MET A 91 -3.85 -9.34 7.00
CA MET A 91 -5.18 -8.75 7.18
C MET A 91 -6.13 -9.64 7.97
N ARG A 92 -6.09 -10.97 7.75
CA ARG A 92 -6.90 -11.93 8.50
C ARG A 92 -6.43 -12.11 9.94
N ARG A 93 -5.14 -11.93 10.23
CA ARG A 93 -4.55 -12.10 11.55
C ARG A 93 -4.41 -10.78 12.28
N GLN A 94 -5.50 -10.35 12.90
CA GLN A 94 -5.51 -9.13 13.72
C GLN A 94 -4.65 -9.22 14.99
N ASP A 95 -4.38 -10.44 15.46
CA ASP A 95 -3.53 -10.77 16.61
C ASP A 95 -2.06 -10.32 16.46
N VAL A 96 -1.56 -10.18 15.23
CA VAL A 96 -0.20 -9.71 14.98
C VAL A 96 -0.14 -8.18 15.18
N PRO A 97 0.90 -7.61 15.82
CA PRO A 97 1.07 -6.17 15.88
C PRO A 97 1.32 -5.54 14.50
N GLU A 98 1.20 -4.21 14.41
CA GLU A 98 1.56 -3.46 13.21
C GLU A 98 3.05 -3.68 12.87
N ILE A 99 3.37 -3.89 11.60
CA ILE A 99 4.74 -4.17 11.17
C ILE A 99 5.44 -2.84 10.90
N SER A 100 6.49 -2.54 11.67
CA SER A 100 7.37 -1.39 11.41
C SER A 100 8.66 -1.87 10.73
N ALA A 101 9.05 -1.19 9.66
CA ALA A 101 10.30 -1.39 8.95
C ALA A 101 11.11 -0.09 8.95
N VAL A 102 12.42 -0.21 9.13
CA VAL A 102 13.33 0.94 8.94
C VAL A 102 13.56 1.07 7.43
N ARG A 103 12.95 2.09 6.84
CA ARG A 103 13.15 2.43 5.43
C ARG A 103 13.91 3.74 5.39
N ARG A 104 15.22 3.63 5.21
CA ARG A 104 16.07 4.78 4.94
C ARG A 104 15.75 5.24 3.53
N CYS A 105 14.88 6.25 3.40
CA CYS A 105 14.79 7.02 2.16
C CYS A 105 16.17 7.65 1.97
N VAL A 106 17.01 7.00 1.17
CA VAL A 106 18.28 7.57 0.74
C VAL A 106 17.91 8.67 -0.24
N ASN A 107 17.71 9.86 0.31
CA ASN A 107 17.47 11.10 -0.41
C ASN A 107 18.67 11.48 -1.28
#